data_AF-A0A820PK76-F1
#
_entry.id   AF-A0A820PK76-F1
#
_cell.length_a   1.000
_cell.length_b   1.000
_cell.length_c   1.000
_cell.angle_alpha   90.00
_cell.angle_beta   90.00
_cell.angle_gamma   90.00
#
_symmetry.space_group_name_H-M   'P 1'
#
loop_
_entity.id
_entity.type
_entity.pdbx_description
1 polymer ?
#
loop_
_entity_poly.entity_id
_entity_poly.type
_entity_poly.pdbx_seq_one_letter_code
_entity_poly.pdbx_strand_id
1 'polypeptide(L)'
;MTDDGISSRQIAKELRNVVRQRFTYKRRRSARQLAKSLRVSEATMRRVIQDDLHLHASHVTIQPNIQDDHKQRRKSFAYWVRKSLRKKDHGLILFIDEKYFGMDEGLTTPIIFKPGETLTHKNYIDIVLPRALAEGQRLLGEVFIYQQDNAIPHTHKDSLT
;
A
#
# COMPACT_ATOMS: atom_id res chain seq x y z
N MET A 1 59.09 20.68 -4.29
CA MET A 1 57.80 20.53 -4.99
C MET A 1 57.09 19.38 -4.31
N THR A 2 56.07 19.67 -3.51
CA THR A 2 55.36 18.67 -2.69
C THR A 2 54.45 17.84 -3.59
N ASP A 3 54.94 16.66 -3.98
CA ASP A 3 54.09 15.57 -4.46
C ASP A 3 53.47 14.92 -3.21
N ASP A 4 52.49 15.59 -2.61
CA ASP A 4 51.64 15.03 -1.56
C ASP A 4 50.64 14.10 -2.23
N GLY A 5 51.16 12.98 -2.75
CA GLY A 5 50.40 11.96 -3.46
C GLY A 5 49.34 11.36 -2.54
N ILE A 6 48.12 11.90 -2.60
CA ILE A 6 46.96 11.35 -1.90
C ILE A 6 46.83 9.89 -2.34
N SER A 7 47.01 8.96 -1.38
CA SER A 7 46.92 7.53 -1.64
C SER A 7 45.59 7.19 -2.31
N SER A 8 45.61 6.33 -3.33
CA SER A 8 44.40 5.90 -4.05
C SER A 8 43.33 5.34 -3.11
N ARG A 9 43.72 4.77 -1.96
CA ARG A 9 42.80 4.32 -0.90
C ARG A 9 42.03 5.47 -0.26
N GLN A 10 42.67 6.62 -0.08
CA GLN A 10 42.10 7.81 0.52
C GLN A 10 41.09 8.47 -0.44
N ILE A 11 41.43 8.56 -1.73
CA ILE A 11 40.52 9.01 -2.79
C ILE A 11 39.26 8.11 -2.84
N ALA A 12 39.43 6.78 -2.80
CA ALA A 12 38.30 5.85 -2.78
C ALA A 12 37.43 6.01 -1.52
N LYS A 13 38.04 6.23 -0.36
CA LYS A 13 37.33 6.50 0.90
C LYS A 13 36.50 7.79 0.82
N GLU A 14 37.07 8.86 0.30
CA GLU A 14 36.37 10.13 0.12
C GLU A 14 35.21 10.00 -0.86
N LEU A 15 35.41 9.31 -1.99
CA LEU A 15 34.37 9.06 -2.97
C LEU A 15 33.17 8.32 -2.33
N ARG A 16 33.43 7.27 -1.54
CA ARG A 16 32.38 6.53 -0.82
C ARG A 16 31.59 7.43 0.14
N ASN A 17 32.29 8.28 0.89
CA ASN A 17 31.64 9.21 1.83
C ASN A 17 30.74 10.22 1.11
N VAL A 18 31.21 10.80 0.01
CA VAL A 18 30.43 11.74 -0.81
C VAL A 18 29.20 11.06 -1.41
N VAL A 19 29.35 9.86 -1.97
CA VAL A 19 28.22 9.11 -2.53
C VAL A 19 27.20 8.77 -1.44
N ARG A 20 27.64 8.30 -0.26
CA ARG A 20 26.77 8.00 0.88
C ARG A 20 25.98 9.24 1.31
N GLN A 21 26.63 10.39 1.50
CA GLN A 21 25.97 11.64 1.88
C GLN A 21 24.89 12.06 0.87
N ARG A 22 25.15 11.88 -0.43
CA ARG A 22 24.19 12.23 -1.48
C ARG A 22 22.93 11.37 -1.46
N PHE A 23 23.05 10.09 -1.13
CA PHE A 23 21.90 9.20 -0.95
C PHE A 23 21.15 9.45 0.37
N THR A 24 21.83 9.87 1.43
CA THR A 24 21.18 10.31 2.68
C THR A 24 20.29 11.52 2.42
N TYR A 25 20.79 12.53 1.70
CA TYR A 25 20.03 13.75 1.40
C TYR A 25 18.89 13.51 0.39
N LYS A 26 19.16 12.78 -0.71
CA LYS A 26 18.15 12.47 -1.72
C LYS A 26 18.32 11.04 -2.22
N ARG A 27 17.45 10.15 -1.72
CA ARG A 27 17.50 8.70 -1.96
C ARG A 27 17.30 8.29 -3.42
N ARG A 28 16.59 9.09 -4.23
CA ARG A 28 16.34 8.79 -5.64
C ARG A 28 17.33 9.52 -6.55
N ARG A 29 18.39 8.82 -6.95
CA ARG A 29 19.37 9.31 -7.94
C ARG A 29 19.81 8.18 -8.85
N SER A 30 20.05 8.52 -10.11
CA SER A 30 20.66 7.62 -11.08
C SER A 30 22.17 7.55 -10.85
N ALA A 31 22.75 6.34 -10.89
CA ALA A 31 24.19 6.14 -10.90
C ALA A 31 24.87 6.95 -12.03
N ARG A 32 24.25 7.03 -13.21
CA ARG A 32 24.75 7.81 -14.35
C ARG A 32 24.83 9.31 -14.06
N GLN A 33 23.81 9.87 -13.42
CA GLN A 33 23.81 11.29 -13.03
C GLN A 33 24.86 11.58 -11.95
N LEU A 34 25.01 10.68 -10.98
CA LEU A 34 26.05 10.79 -9.95
C LEU A 34 27.45 10.74 -10.56
N ALA A 35 27.69 9.77 -11.46
CA ALA A 35 28.95 9.62 -12.17
C ALA A 35 29.33 10.91 -12.93
N LYS A 36 28.39 11.47 -13.71
CA LYS A 36 28.59 12.73 -14.44
C LYS A 36 28.94 13.89 -13.49
N SER A 37 28.20 14.01 -12.38
CA SER A 37 28.40 15.12 -11.43
C SER A 37 29.70 15.04 -10.63
N LEU A 38 30.24 13.83 -10.44
CA LEU A 38 31.50 13.59 -9.73
C LEU A 38 32.67 13.35 -10.69
N ARG A 39 32.44 13.45 -12.00
CA ARG A 39 33.44 13.22 -13.07
C ARG A 39 34.15 11.86 -12.93
N VAL A 40 33.40 10.83 -12.55
CA VAL A 40 33.88 9.44 -12.49
C VAL A 40 33.16 8.58 -13.53
N SER A 41 33.74 7.44 -13.88
CA SER A 41 33.08 6.50 -14.80
C SER A 41 31.81 5.92 -14.18
N GLU A 42 30.84 5.58 -15.03
CA GLU A 42 29.61 4.91 -14.57
C GLU A 42 29.91 3.54 -13.94
N ALA A 43 30.90 2.81 -14.46
CA ALA A 43 31.33 1.53 -13.92
C ALA A 43 31.87 1.68 -12.48
N THR A 44 32.71 2.70 -12.23
CA THR A 44 33.20 3.02 -10.89
C THR A 44 32.03 3.38 -9.97
N MET A 45 31.09 4.20 -10.43
CA MET A 45 29.92 4.58 -9.61
C MET A 45 29.04 3.37 -9.26
N ARG A 46 28.84 2.43 -10.20
CA ARG A 46 28.10 1.19 -9.94
C ARG A 46 28.79 0.33 -8.89
N ARG A 47 30.10 0.11 -9.00
CA ARG A 47 30.90 -0.60 -7.98
C ARG A 47 30.78 0.08 -6.61
N VAL A 48 30.91 1.40 -6.55
CA VAL A 48 30.76 2.14 -5.29
C VAL A 48 29.36 1.94 -4.69
N ILE A 49 28.30 1.99 -5.50
CA ILE A 49 26.93 1.84 -5.00
C ILE A 49 26.63 0.40 -4.57
N GLN A 50 27.00 -0.59 -5.37
CA GLN A 50 26.62 -1.99 -5.17
C GLN A 50 27.60 -2.74 -4.26
N ASP A 51 28.91 -2.57 -4.48
CA ASP A 51 29.94 -3.38 -3.84
C ASP A 51 30.48 -2.69 -2.58
N ASP A 52 30.71 -1.37 -2.61
CA ASP A 52 31.27 -0.65 -1.46
C ASP A 52 30.20 -0.19 -0.45
N LEU A 53 29.03 0.23 -0.94
CA LEU A 53 27.95 0.78 -0.11
C LEU A 53 26.80 -0.21 0.11
N HIS A 54 26.78 -1.34 -0.62
CA HIS A 54 25.72 -2.36 -0.56
C HIS A 54 24.31 -1.78 -0.72
N LEU A 55 24.17 -0.77 -1.57
CA LEU A 55 22.89 -0.14 -1.86
C LEU A 55 22.22 -0.83 -3.04
N HIS A 56 21.16 -1.57 -2.74
CA HIS A 56 20.32 -2.19 -3.75
C HIS A 56 19.12 -1.30 -4.06
N ALA A 57 18.74 -1.24 -5.35
CA ALA A 57 17.53 -0.55 -5.76
C ALA A 57 16.32 -1.26 -5.15
N SER A 58 15.64 -0.61 -4.20
CA SER A 58 14.37 -1.10 -3.69
C SER A 58 13.24 -0.75 -4.65
N HIS A 59 12.29 -1.67 -4.83
CA HIS A 59 11.05 -1.37 -5.52
C HIS A 59 10.31 -0.26 -4.77
N VAL A 60 9.84 0.76 -5.49
CA VAL A 60 9.02 1.80 -4.89
C VAL A 60 7.64 1.22 -4.60
N THR A 61 7.34 0.96 -3.34
CA THR A 61 5.95 0.77 -2.93
C THR A 61 5.23 2.09 -3.12
N ILE A 62 4.22 2.11 -4.00
CA ILE A 62 3.32 3.24 -4.12
C ILE A 62 2.60 3.36 -2.79
N GLN A 63 2.97 4.38 -2.01
CA GLN A 63 2.26 4.67 -0.77
C GLN A 63 1.05 5.52 -1.12
N PRO A 64 -0.16 5.14 -0.66
CA PRO A 64 -1.32 5.99 -0.82
C PRO A 64 -1.07 7.33 -0.11
N ASN A 65 -1.45 8.43 -0.75
CA ASN A 65 -1.35 9.75 -0.15
C ASN A 65 -2.48 9.92 0.88
N ILE A 66 -2.25 9.42 2.10
CA ILE A 66 -3.22 9.45 3.19
C ILE A 66 -2.96 10.68 4.06
N GLN A 67 -4.00 11.47 4.28
CA GLN A 67 -4.00 12.61 5.20
C GLN A 67 -3.81 12.16 6.67
N ASP A 68 -3.26 13.02 7.52
CA ASP A 68 -2.91 12.64 8.89
C ASP A 68 -4.13 12.31 9.76
N ASP A 69 -5.26 12.94 9.51
CA ASP A 69 -6.54 12.63 10.16
C ASP A 69 -7.01 11.20 9.83
N HIS A 70 -6.92 10.78 8.56
CA HIS A 70 -7.21 9.43 8.12
C HIS A 70 -6.23 8.41 8.75
N LYS A 71 -4.94 8.77 8.88
CA LYS A 71 -3.96 7.92 9.59
C LYS A 71 -4.36 7.74 11.06
N GLN A 72 -4.80 8.81 11.71
CA GLN A 72 -5.20 8.75 13.11
C GLN A 72 -6.45 7.88 13.30
N ARG A 73 -7.47 8.05 12.44
CA ARG A 73 -8.68 7.19 12.45
C ARG A 73 -8.33 5.72 12.26
N ARG A 74 -7.46 5.40 11.29
CA ARG A 74 -6.99 4.03 11.06
C ARG A 74 -6.24 3.44 12.26
N LYS A 75 -5.39 4.23 12.91
CA LYS A 75 -4.69 3.81 14.14
C LYS A 75 -5.67 3.53 15.27
N SER A 76 -6.59 4.45 15.54
CA SER A 76 -7.61 4.30 16.59
C SER A 76 -8.46 3.04 16.36
N PHE A 77 -8.91 2.80 15.13
CA PHE A 77 -9.64 1.58 14.78
C PHE A 77 -8.78 0.32 15.01
N ALA A 78 -7.54 0.30 14.54
CA ALA A 78 -6.65 -0.86 14.75
C ALA A 78 -6.40 -1.15 16.24
N TYR A 79 -6.21 -0.12 17.06
CA TYR A 79 -6.09 -0.28 18.51
C TYR A 79 -7.37 -0.81 19.13
N TRP A 80 -8.53 -0.30 18.70
CA TRP A 80 -9.82 -0.78 19.19
C TRP A 80 -10.05 -2.25 18.82
N VAL A 81 -9.80 -2.65 17.56
CA VAL A 81 -9.91 -4.05 17.10
C VAL A 81 -9.01 -4.94 17.95
N ARG A 82 -7.74 -4.57 18.13
CA ARG A 82 -6.77 -5.34 18.93
C ARG A 82 -7.24 -5.53 20.37
N LYS A 83 -7.90 -4.53 20.97
CA LYS A 83 -8.33 -4.56 22.38
C LYS A 83 -9.68 -5.25 22.57
N SER A 84 -10.60 -5.08 21.62
CA SER A 84 -12.03 -5.37 21.82
C SER A 84 -12.50 -6.62 21.08
N LEU A 85 -11.88 -6.96 19.95
CA LEU A 85 -12.27 -8.13 19.17
C LEU A 85 -11.52 -9.36 19.68
N ARG A 86 -12.26 -10.36 20.18
CA ARG A 86 -11.63 -11.61 20.65
C ARG A 86 -11.25 -12.46 19.45
N LYS A 87 -10.19 -13.26 19.58
CA LYS A 87 -9.72 -14.16 18.51
C LYS A 87 -10.83 -15.04 17.91
N LYS A 88 -11.75 -15.52 18.74
CA LYS A 88 -12.90 -16.34 18.31
C LYS A 88 -13.95 -15.57 17.49
N ASP A 89 -14.07 -14.27 17.70
CA ASP A 89 -15.07 -13.43 17.02
C ASP A 89 -14.60 -13.04 15.60
N HIS A 90 -13.31 -13.17 15.27
CA HIS A 90 -12.81 -12.90 13.92
C HIS A 90 -13.47 -13.79 12.86
N GLY A 91 -13.80 -15.04 13.22
CA GLY A 91 -14.51 -15.97 12.33
C GLY A 91 -15.98 -15.62 12.11
N LEU A 92 -16.51 -14.63 12.83
CA LEU A 92 -17.89 -14.17 12.71
C LEU A 92 -18.00 -12.89 11.88
N ILE A 93 -16.92 -12.40 11.27
CA ILE A 93 -16.98 -11.18 10.48
C ILE A 93 -17.27 -11.53 9.02
N LEU A 94 -18.41 -11.06 8.52
CA LEU A 94 -18.71 -11.05 7.10
C LEU A 94 -18.18 -9.75 6.49
N PHE A 95 -17.22 -9.89 5.59
CA PHE A 95 -16.68 -8.78 4.80
C PHE A 95 -17.39 -8.72 3.45
N ILE A 96 -17.91 -7.54 3.09
CA ILE A 96 -18.51 -7.27 1.79
C ILE A 96 -17.77 -6.10 1.14
N ASP A 97 -17.56 -6.19 -0.18
CA ASP A 97 -16.88 -5.18 -0.98
C ASP A 97 -17.40 -5.20 -2.43
N GLU A 98 -17.36 -4.05 -3.10
CA GLU A 98 -17.68 -3.93 -4.52
C GLU A 98 -16.40 -3.99 -5.36
N LYS A 99 -16.46 -4.73 -6.47
CA LYS A 99 -15.33 -4.81 -7.40
C LYS A 99 -15.78 -4.79 -8.85
N TYR A 100 -15.06 -4.01 -9.66
CA TYR A 100 -15.16 -4.08 -11.11
C TYR A 100 -14.41 -5.31 -11.62
N PHE A 101 -15.11 -6.17 -12.35
CA PHE A 101 -14.53 -7.33 -13.01
C PHE A 101 -14.33 -7.03 -14.51
N GLY A 102 -13.16 -7.41 -15.04
CA GLY A 102 -12.97 -7.52 -16.48
C GLY A 102 -13.61 -8.80 -17.01
N MET A 103 -14.03 -8.81 -18.28
CA MET A 103 -14.76 -9.92 -18.90
C MET A 103 -13.93 -11.21 -19.08
N ASP A 104 -12.64 -11.19 -18.72
CA ASP A 104 -11.69 -12.28 -18.98
C ASP A 104 -11.51 -13.26 -17.81
N GLU A 105 -12.09 -12.99 -16.64
CA GLU A 105 -11.92 -13.82 -15.45
C GLU A 105 -13.25 -14.48 -15.06
N GLY A 106 -13.27 -15.82 -15.09
CA GLY A 106 -14.44 -16.63 -14.75
C GLY A 106 -14.94 -16.33 -13.35
N LEU A 107 -16.23 -15.98 -13.24
CA LEU A 107 -16.85 -15.52 -12.00
C LEU A 107 -17.48 -16.69 -11.22
N THR A 108 -17.24 -16.74 -9.91
CA THR A 108 -18.09 -17.46 -8.95
C THR A 108 -19.21 -16.52 -8.48
N THR A 109 -20.43 -16.77 -8.94
CA THR A 109 -21.73 -16.21 -8.49
C THR A 109 -21.77 -14.79 -7.87
N PRO A 110 -21.28 -13.73 -8.53
CA PRO A 110 -21.42 -12.37 -8.01
C PRO A 110 -22.82 -11.79 -8.28
N ILE A 111 -23.20 -10.75 -7.52
CA ILE A 111 -24.28 -9.84 -7.92
C ILE A 111 -23.71 -8.96 -9.04
N ILE A 112 -24.15 -9.20 -10.28
CA ILE A 112 -23.67 -8.47 -11.45
C ILE A 112 -24.62 -7.30 -11.73
N PHE A 113 -24.10 -6.08 -11.63
CA PHE A 113 -24.74 -4.89 -12.19
C PHE A 113 -24.43 -4.81 -13.68
N LYS A 114 -25.37 -4.28 -14.49
CA LYS A 114 -25.12 -4.13 -15.92
C LYS A 114 -24.00 -3.12 -16.17
N PRO A 115 -23.26 -3.22 -17.28
CA PRO A 115 -22.28 -2.20 -17.65
C PRO A 115 -22.90 -0.80 -17.64
N GLY A 116 -22.31 0.12 -16.88
CA GLY A 116 -22.79 1.49 -16.71
C GLY A 116 -23.75 1.72 -15.53
N GLU A 117 -24.24 0.66 -14.89
CA GLU A 117 -24.96 0.78 -13.61
C GLU A 117 -23.97 0.99 -12.47
N THR A 118 -24.31 1.89 -11.55
CA THR A 118 -23.55 2.12 -10.31
C THR A 118 -24.42 1.73 -9.12
N LEU A 119 -23.79 1.24 -8.05
CA LEU A 119 -24.49 0.94 -6.81
C LEU A 119 -25.11 2.22 -6.23
N THR A 120 -26.43 2.27 -6.19
CA THR A 120 -27.19 3.31 -5.49
C THR A 120 -27.59 2.81 -4.10
N HIS A 121 -27.89 3.72 -3.17
CA HIS A 121 -28.39 3.34 -1.84
C HIS A 121 -29.64 2.45 -1.93
N LYS A 122 -30.55 2.73 -2.86
CA LYS A 122 -31.75 1.93 -3.10
C LYS A 122 -31.41 0.51 -3.55
N ASN A 123 -30.56 0.38 -4.57
CA ASN A 123 -30.13 -0.94 -5.04
C ASN A 123 -29.35 -1.70 -3.98
N TYR A 124 -28.59 -0.98 -3.14
CA TYR A 124 -27.89 -1.58 -2.01
C TYR A 124 -28.86 -2.20 -1.01
N ILE A 125 -29.86 -1.43 -0.56
CA ILE A 125 -30.88 -1.87 0.40
C ILE A 125 -31.78 -2.98 -0.19
N ASP A 126 -32.23 -2.81 -1.43
CA ASP A 126 -33.23 -3.71 -2.02
C ASP A 126 -32.63 -5.04 -2.51
N ILE A 127 -31.35 -5.05 -2.89
CA ILE A 127 -30.74 -6.19 -3.59
C ILE A 127 -29.51 -6.72 -2.87
N VAL A 128 -28.54 -5.87 -2.55
CA VAL A 128 -27.23 -6.31 -2.03
C VAL A 128 -27.33 -6.74 -0.58
N LEU A 129 -27.87 -5.88 0.28
CA LEU A 129 -27.95 -6.11 1.71
C LEU A 129 -28.73 -7.39 2.07
N PRO A 130 -29.93 -7.67 1.52
CA PRO A 130 -30.67 -8.89 1.88
C PRO A 130 -29.93 -10.15 1.47
N ARG A 131 -29.26 -10.14 0.31
CA ARG A 131 -28.45 -11.27 -0.17
C ARG A 131 -27.21 -11.48 0.70
N ALA A 132 -26.52 -10.40 1.06
CA ALA A 132 -25.34 -10.47 1.91
C ALA A 132 -25.70 -10.97 3.32
N LEU A 133 -26.82 -10.50 3.89
CA LEU A 133 -27.30 -10.97 5.19
C LEU A 133 -27.73 -12.44 5.15
N ALA A 134 -28.46 -12.88 4.12
CA ALA A 134 -28.83 -14.28 3.95
C ALA A 134 -27.59 -15.19 3.82
N GLU A 135 -26.57 -14.73 3.09
CA GLU A 135 -25.31 -15.46 2.94
C GLU A 135 -24.50 -15.49 4.23
N GLY A 136 -24.48 -14.38 4.99
CA GLY A 136 -23.92 -14.31 6.33
C GLY A 136 -24.56 -15.32 7.28
N GLN A 137 -25.89 -15.38 7.29
CA GLN A 137 -26.63 -16.39 8.07
C GLN A 137 -26.28 -17.81 7.66
N ARG A 138 -26.18 -18.07 6.35
CA ARG A 138 -25.84 -19.39 5.81
C ARG A 138 -24.43 -19.84 6.19
N LEU A 139 -23.46 -18.92 6.15
CA LEU A 139 -22.03 -19.23 6.36
C LEU A 139 -21.61 -19.17 7.83
N LEU A 140 -22.14 -18.20 8.58
CA LEU A 140 -21.66 -17.82 9.92
C LEU A 140 -22.70 -18.05 11.02
N GLY A 141 -23.95 -18.37 10.66
CA GLY A 141 -25.06 -18.55 11.58
C GLY A 141 -25.78 -17.25 11.92
N GLU A 142 -26.68 -17.30 12.89
CA GLU A 142 -27.58 -16.18 13.21
C GLU A 142 -26.86 -14.94 13.77
N VAL A 143 -25.68 -15.12 14.38
CA VAL A 143 -24.93 -14.04 15.03
C VAL A 143 -23.60 -13.84 14.33
N PHE A 144 -23.51 -12.77 13.56
CA PHE A 144 -22.30 -12.36 12.87
C PHE A 144 -22.15 -10.83 12.85
N ILE A 145 -20.94 -10.37 12.56
CA ILE A 145 -20.59 -8.96 12.42
C ILE A 145 -20.57 -8.64 10.93
N TYR A 146 -21.46 -7.74 10.50
CA TYR A 146 -21.46 -7.24 9.13
C TYR A 146 -20.46 -6.09 9.00
N GLN A 147 -19.45 -6.24 8.14
CA GLN A 147 -18.45 -5.20 7.87
C GLN A 147 -18.49 -4.77 6.41
N GLN A 148 -18.65 -3.47 6.22
CA GLN A 148 -18.66 -2.76 4.94
C GLN A 148 -17.83 -1.49 5.07
N ASP A 149 -17.49 -0.86 3.94
CA ASP A 149 -16.81 0.44 3.94
C ASP A 149 -17.78 1.60 4.26
N ASN A 150 -17.27 2.84 4.22
CA ASN A 150 -18.07 4.05 4.47
C ASN A 150 -18.53 4.72 3.17
N ALA A 151 -18.76 3.98 2.09
CA ALA A 151 -19.27 4.55 0.84
C ALA A 151 -20.66 5.15 1.05
N ILE A 152 -21.00 6.16 0.23
CA ILE A 152 -22.27 6.90 0.31
C ILE A 152 -23.50 5.96 0.33
N PRO A 153 -23.58 4.91 -0.52
CA PRO A 153 -24.70 3.96 -0.49
C PRO A 153 -24.84 3.20 0.84
N HIS A 154 -23.74 2.99 1.58
CA HIS A 154 -23.70 2.18 2.80
C HIS A 154 -24.06 2.97 4.05
N THR A 155 -23.80 4.28 4.03
CA THR A 155 -24.03 5.18 5.15
C THR A 155 -25.32 5.99 5.05
N HIS A 156 -26.13 5.73 4.02
CA HIS A 156 -27.43 6.40 3.88
C HIS A 156 -28.33 6.04 5.07
N LYS A 157 -29.18 6.98 5.52
CA LYS A 157 -30.02 6.78 6.71
C LYS A 157 -30.87 5.51 6.61
N ASP A 158 -31.43 5.28 5.43
CA ASP A 158 -32.29 4.12 5.14
C ASP A 158 -31.52 2.79 5.07
N SER A 159 -30.18 2.82 5.01
CA SER A 159 -29.31 1.64 5.05
C SER A 159 -28.91 1.24 6.47
N LEU A 160 -29.27 2.05 7.47
CA LEU A 160 -28.91 1.87 8.88
C LEU A 160 -30.10 1.49 9.77
N THR A 161 -31.31 1.40 9.19
CA THR A 161 -32.59 1.00 9.81
C THR A 161 -32.96 -0.41 9.41
#